data_AF-A0A8B4Q5W1-F1
#
_entry.id   AF-A0A8B4Q5W1-F1
#
_cell.length_a   1.000
_cell.length_b   1.000
_cell.length_c   1.000
_cell.angle_alpha   90.00
_cell.angle_beta   90.00
_cell.angle_gamma   90.00
#
_symmetry.space_group_name_H-M   'P 1'
#
loop_
_entity.id
_entity.type
_entity.pdbx_description
1 polymer ?
#
loop_
_entity_poly.entity_id
_entity_poly.type
_entity_poly.pdbx_seq_one_letter_code
_entity_poly.pdbx_strand_id
1 'polypeptide(L)'
;MFDYIFEDEADFEGFSLDDLEKVEKLLGVKLPESYINLMKIHNGGTLAYSILRSGRVPDGEVEITDLRGIDLEEGIGETNYLVEEWGMEKGLVIISGDGNYWLALDYRKHTGNEPPVVYIEEDTDEKPKQVAKTFELFLKKLEKPEEDDFDIEYDDDDEDDIIYTKEEFEQLVKEGKSDIEIANCFYQFASMDCDISWFVELAIKAMKAKIADDLPYRIGEDLLTKLNETSEKDWPIELLDELANEFLGFVDRYNFADGEVIKYGKEIKRKIK
;
A
#
# COMPACT_ATOMS: atom_id res chain seq x y z
N MET A 1 -21.49 -11.45 -1.29
CA MET A 1 -20.38 -11.50 -2.26
C MET A 1 -19.32 -10.59 -1.67
N PHE A 2 -18.07 -11.05 -1.58
CA PHE A 2 -16.98 -10.37 -0.85
C PHE A 2 -16.04 -9.61 -1.79
N ASP A 3 -16.46 -9.34 -3.03
CA ASP A 3 -15.69 -8.63 -4.05
C ASP A 3 -15.31 -7.20 -3.63
N TYR A 4 -16.10 -6.58 -2.75
CA TYR A 4 -15.85 -5.25 -2.19
C TYR A 4 -14.58 -5.15 -1.33
N ILE A 5 -13.93 -6.27 -0.99
CA ILE A 5 -12.75 -6.27 -0.11
C ILE A 5 -11.46 -5.91 -0.83
N PHE A 6 -11.44 -5.85 -2.16
CA PHE A 6 -10.26 -5.53 -2.96
C PHE A 6 -10.21 -4.02 -3.30
N GLU A 7 -9.00 -3.49 -3.38
CA GLU A 7 -8.75 -2.08 -3.71
C GLU A 7 -8.53 -1.88 -5.22
N ASP A 8 -7.60 -2.65 -5.78
CA ASP A 8 -7.12 -2.51 -7.15
C ASP A 8 -7.67 -3.62 -8.08
N GLU A 9 -7.17 -3.66 -9.31
CA GLU A 9 -7.41 -4.76 -10.25
C GLU A 9 -6.85 -6.09 -9.72
N ALA A 10 -7.35 -7.20 -10.27
CA ALA A 10 -6.85 -8.52 -9.89
C ALA A 10 -5.40 -8.74 -10.35
N ASP A 11 -4.61 -9.38 -9.50
CA ASP A 11 -3.21 -9.71 -9.81
C ASP A 11 -3.10 -10.67 -11.00
N PHE A 12 -4.08 -11.58 -11.12
CA PHE A 12 -4.08 -12.63 -12.13
C PHE A 12 -5.32 -12.56 -13.03
N GLU A 13 -5.16 -13.03 -14.28
CA GLU A 13 -6.31 -13.31 -15.13
C GLU A 13 -7.20 -14.40 -14.50
N GLY A 14 -8.45 -14.50 -14.97
CA GLY A 14 -9.36 -15.55 -14.50
C GLY A 14 -8.85 -16.96 -14.85
N PHE A 15 -9.04 -17.91 -13.93
CA PHE A 15 -8.62 -19.30 -14.11
C PHE A 15 -9.74 -20.19 -14.66
N SER A 16 -9.38 -21.23 -15.41
CA SER A 16 -10.33 -22.26 -15.87
C SER A 16 -10.53 -23.37 -14.84
N LEU A 17 -11.52 -24.24 -15.05
CA LEU A 17 -11.70 -25.44 -14.23
C LEU A 17 -10.49 -26.39 -14.31
N ASP A 18 -9.82 -26.46 -15.46
CA ASP A 18 -8.63 -27.30 -15.63
C ASP A 18 -7.44 -26.73 -14.82
N ASP A 19 -7.30 -25.41 -14.77
CA ASP A 19 -6.29 -24.75 -13.95
C ASP A 19 -6.54 -24.99 -12.45
N LEU A 20 -7.79 -24.83 -12.01
CA LEU A 20 -8.19 -25.16 -10.63
C LEU A 20 -7.86 -26.62 -10.28
N GLU A 21 -8.19 -27.58 -11.15
CA GLU A 21 -7.89 -28.99 -10.91
C GLU A 21 -6.38 -29.27 -10.83
N LYS A 22 -5.57 -28.59 -11.64
CA LYS A 22 -4.11 -28.69 -11.60
C LYS A 22 -3.54 -28.11 -10.30
N VAL A 23 -4.01 -26.95 -9.87
CA VAL A 23 -3.57 -26.30 -8.61
C VAL A 23 -3.96 -27.16 -7.42
N GLU A 24 -5.21 -27.61 -7.32
CA GLU A 24 -5.67 -28.51 -6.25
C GLU A 24 -4.85 -29.81 -6.21
N LYS A 25 -4.50 -30.35 -7.38
CA LYS A 25 -3.65 -31.55 -7.48
C LYS A 25 -2.19 -31.27 -7.06
N LEU A 26 -1.63 -30.11 -7.41
CA LEU A 26 -0.30 -29.68 -7.01
C LEU A 26 -0.21 -29.52 -5.49
N LEU A 27 -1.23 -28.92 -4.87
CA LEU A 27 -1.32 -28.70 -3.43
C LEU A 27 -1.77 -29.95 -2.66
N GLY A 28 -2.39 -30.92 -3.34
CA GLY A 28 -2.90 -32.14 -2.75
C GLY A 28 -4.16 -31.94 -1.88
N VAL A 29 -4.91 -30.86 -2.12
CA VAL A 29 -6.08 -30.44 -1.31
C VAL A 29 -7.26 -30.03 -2.19
N LYS A 30 -8.45 -29.92 -1.59
CA LYS A 30 -9.60 -29.26 -2.22
C LYS A 30 -9.80 -27.90 -1.56
N LEU A 31 -9.87 -26.84 -2.35
CA LEU A 31 -9.96 -25.46 -1.85
C LEU A 31 -11.37 -25.15 -1.31
N PRO A 32 -11.50 -24.19 -0.38
CA PRO A 32 -12.80 -23.70 0.09
C PRO A 32 -13.64 -23.18 -1.06
N GLU A 33 -14.94 -23.46 -1.03
CA GLU A 33 -15.85 -22.98 -2.07
C GLU A 33 -15.93 -21.45 -2.05
N SER A 34 -15.86 -20.88 -0.85
CA SER A 34 -15.79 -19.43 -0.64
C SER A 34 -14.55 -18.80 -1.26
N TYR A 35 -13.40 -19.49 -1.21
CA TYR A 35 -12.15 -19.03 -1.83
C TYR A 35 -12.27 -19.05 -3.36
N ILE A 36 -12.68 -20.19 -3.93
CA ILE A 36 -12.84 -20.35 -5.38
C ILE A 36 -13.83 -19.32 -5.94
N ASN A 37 -14.95 -19.10 -5.26
CA ASN A 37 -15.97 -18.15 -5.71
C ASN A 37 -15.50 -16.70 -5.65
N LEU A 38 -14.67 -16.34 -4.66
CA LEU A 38 -14.05 -15.02 -4.59
C LEU A 38 -13.05 -14.83 -5.73
N MET A 39 -12.13 -15.80 -5.91
CA MET A 39 -11.09 -15.75 -6.94
C MET A 39 -11.64 -15.74 -8.38
N LYS A 40 -12.85 -16.28 -8.60
CA LYS A 40 -13.54 -16.17 -9.89
C LYS A 40 -14.00 -14.74 -10.22
N ILE A 41 -14.23 -13.92 -9.20
CA ILE A 41 -14.66 -12.53 -9.35
C ILE A 41 -13.43 -11.63 -9.42
N HIS A 42 -12.46 -11.88 -8.54
CA HIS A 42 -11.22 -11.11 -8.40
C HIS A 42 -10.09 -12.06 -7.99
N ASN A 43 -9.25 -12.46 -8.95
CA ASN A 43 -8.26 -13.52 -8.78
C ASN A 43 -6.99 -13.01 -8.11
N GLY A 44 -7.06 -12.81 -6.80
CA GLY A 44 -5.97 -12.26 -5.99
C GLY A 44 -5.78 -10.76 -6.16
N GLY A 45 -5.04 -10.14 -5.24
CA GLY A 45 -4.76 -8.71 -5.24
C GLY A 45 -4.81 -8.08 -3.87
N THR A 46 -4.51 -6.78 -3.85
CA THR A 46 -4.49 -5.92 -2.65
C THR A 46 -5.89 -5.74 -2.05
N LEU A 47 -5.97 -5.83 -0.72
CA LEU A 47 -7.20 -5.71 0.04
C LEU A 47 -7.47 -4.26 0.47
N ALA A 48 -8.63 -3.72 0.10
CA ALA A 48 -9.22 -2.52 0.70
C ALA A 48 -9.79 -2.79 2.11
N TYR A 49 -10.05 -4.05 2.45
CA TYR A 49 -10.42 -4.49 3.80
C TYR A 49 -9.29 -5.37 4.31
N SER A 50 -8.22 -4.74 4.79
CA SER A 50 -6.97 -5.40 5.17
C SER A 50 -6.86 -5.69 6.67
N ILE A 51 -7.68 -5.08 7.53
CA ILE A 51 -7.46 -5.19 8.98
C ILE A 51 -8.11 -6.44 9.58
N LEU A 52 -7.31 -7.23 10.30
CA LEU A 52 -7.75 -8.37 11.08
C LEU A 52 -7.55 -8.14 12.59
N ARG A 53 -8.63 -7.78 13.29
CA ARG A 53 -8.64 -7.70 14.76
C ARG A 53 -8.86 -9.06 15.42
N SER A 54 -7.91 -9.52 16.22
CA SER A 54 -7.95 -10.81 16.90
C SER A 54 -6.92 -10.88 18.04
N GLY A 55 -7.31 -11.34 19.23
CA GLY A 55 -6.35 -11.68 20.31
C GLY A 55 -5.45 -12.91 20.01
N ARG A 56 -5.35 -13.29 18.74
CA ARG A 56 -4.51 -14.38 18.21
C ARG A 56 -3.55 -13.92 17.13
N VAL A 57 -3.42 -12.61 16.93
CA VAL A 57 -2.36 -11.98 16.16
C VAL A 57 -1.56 -11.07 17.10
N PRO A 58 -0.33 -10.64 16.75
CA PRO A 58 0.44 -9.67 17.52
C PRO A 58 -0.39 -8.42 17.81
N ASP A 59 -0.21 -7.85 19.00
CA ASP A 59 -0.85 -6.60 19.45
C ASP A 59 -2.40 -6.52 19.34
N GLY A 60 -3.06 -7.65 19.03
CA GLY A 60 -4.51 -7.73 18.86
C GLY A 60 -5.01 -7.36 17.46
N GLU A 61 -4.13 -6.92 16.57
CA GLU A 61 -4.44 -6.47 15.22
C GLU A 61 -3.28 -6.74 14.26
N VAL A 62 -3.59 -7.08 13.02
CA VAL A 62 -2.61 -7.17 11.94
C VAL A 62 -3.24 -6.70 10.63
N GLU A 63 -2.43 -6.06 9.79
CA GLU A 63 -2.79 -5.73 8.43
C GLU A 63 -2.47 -6.90 7.48
N ILE A 64 -3.48 -7.34 6.74
CA ILE A 64 -3.42 -8.35 5.69
C ILE A 64 -3.50 -7.63 4.35
N THR A 65 -2.36 -7.47 3.71
CA THR A 65 -2.20 -6.60 2.54
C THR A 65 -2.88 -7.13 1.29
N ASP A 66 -2.86 -8.45 1.10
CA ASP A 66 -3.30 -9.08 -0.15
C ASP A 66 -3.93 -10.45 0.08
N LEU A 67 -4.58 -10.97 -0.96
CA LEU A 67 -4.85 -12.38 -1.10
C LEU A 67 -4.19 -12.92 -2.36
N ARG A 68 -3.56 -14.09 -2.24
CA ARG A 68 -2.93 -14.78 -3.37
C ARG A 68 -3.97 -15.38 -4.32
N GLY A 69 -3.85 -15.13 -5.61
CA GLY A 69 -4.73 -15.72 -6.62
C GLY A 69 -4.51 -17.22 -6.83
N ILE A 70 -5.42 -17.83 -7.59
CA ILE A 70 -5.30 -19.19 -8.11
C ILE A 70 -4.51 -19.14 -9.41
N ASP A 71 -3.24 -19.52 -9.33
CA ASP A 71 -2.35 -19.79 -10.44
C ASP A 71 -1.49 -21.04 -10.14
N LEU A 72 -0.96 -21.69 -11.18
CA LEU A 72 -0.18 -22.93 -11.07
C LEU A 72 1.29 -22.68 -10.73
N GLU A 73 1.87 -21.62 -11.28
CA GLU A 73 3.29 -21.26 -11.10
C GLU A 73 3.45 -20.13 -10.09
N GLU A 74 2.47 -19.22 -10.02
CA GLU A 74 2.43 -18.06 -9.12
C GLU A 74 1.26 -18.17 -8.11
N GLY A 75 1.04 -17.13 -7.29
CA GLY A 75 -0.08 -17.07 -6.35
C GLY A 75 -0.03 -18.19 -5.31
N ILE A 76 -1.10 -18.97 -5.18
CA ILE A 76 -1.11 -20.13 -4.27
C ILE A 76 -0.31 -21.33 -4.80
N GLY A 77 0.05 -21.36 -6.10
CA GLY A 77 0.91 -22.40 -6.69
C GLY A 77 2.29 -22.46 -6.04
N GLU A 78 2.77 -21.30 -5.54
CA GLU A 78 4.04 -21.16 -4.82
C GLU A 78 4.03 -21.77 -3.42
N THR A 79 2.87 -22.16 -2.88
CA THR A 79 2.71 -22.68 -1.51
C THR A 79 3.76 -23.73 -1.16
N ASN A 80 3.98 -24.74 -2.02
CA ASN A 80 4.90 -25.82 -1.71
C ASN A 80 6.35 -25.33 -1.58
N TYR A 81 6.74 -24.37 -2.41
CA TYR A 81 8.05 -23.73 -2.34
C TYR A 81 8.17 -22.90 -1.06
N LEU A 82 7.18 -22.05 -0.76
CA LEU A 82 7.17 -21.21 0.46
C LEU A 82 7.21 -22.07 1.73
N VAL A 83 6.41 -23.13 1.79
CA VAL A 83 6.40 -24.06 2.93
C VAL A 83 7.76 -24.73 3.13
N GLU A 84 8.47 -25.08 2.06
CA GLU A 84 9.80 -25.67 2.14
C GLU A 84 10.87 -24.63 2.53
N GLU A 85 10.89 -23.48 1.86
CA GLU A 85 11.88 -22.41 2.06
C GLU A 85 11.85 -21.88 3.49
N TRP A 86 10.66 -21.66 4.04
CA TRP A 86 10.45 -21.13 5.39
C TRP A 86 10.35 -22.22 6.46
N GLY A 87 10.60 -23.49 6.10
CA GLY A 87 10.59 -24.60 7.07
C GLY A 87 9.25 -24.87 7.74
N MET A 88 8.14 -24.45 7.12
CA MET A 88 6.79 -24.63 7.63
C MET A 88 6.32 -26.09 7.53
N GLU A 89 5.29 -26.46 8.30
CA GLU A 89 4.72 -27.80 8.23
C GLU A 89 3.92 -28.04 6.94
N LYS A 90 4.13 -29.20 6.30
CA LYS A 90 3.34 -29.62 5.12
C LYS A 90 1.85 -29.69 5.44
N GLY A 91 1.01 -29.32 4.47
CA GLY A 91 -0.45 -29.29 4.62
C GLY A 91 -1.00 -27.89 4.93
N LEU A 92 -0.17 -26.86 4.82
CA LEU A 92 -0.58 -25.47 4.77
C LEU A 92 -0.72 -25.04 3.31
N VAL A 93 -1.74 -24.24 3.00
CA VAL A 93 -1.85 -23.51 1.73
C VAL A 93 -1.74 -22.02 2.03
N ILE A 94 -0.69 -21.38 1.51
CA ILE A 94 -0.40 -19.97 1.80
C ILE A 94 -1.31 -19.11 0.94
N ILE A 95 -2.07 -18.23 1.59
CA ILE A 95 -3.08 -17.38 0.93
C ILE A 95 -2.78 -15.88 1.08
N SER A 96 -1.81 -15.50 1.90
CA SER A 96 -1.30 -14.13 2.06
C SER A 96 -0.02 -14.15 2.92
N GLY A 97 0.79 -13.10 2.84
CA GLY A 97 2.00 -12.91 3.65
C GLY A 97 3.22 -12.51 2.83
N ASP A 98 4.16 -11.86 3.51
CA ASP A 98 5.35 -11.19 2.96
C ASP A 98 6.68 -11.77 3.51
N GLY A 99 6.61 -12.74 4.42
CA GLY A 99 7.75 -13.31 5.12
C GLY A 99 7.96 -12.80 6.55
N ASN A 100 7.26 -11.73 6.97
CA ASN A 100 7.14 -11.38 8.40
C ASN A 100 6.03 -12.21 9.07
N TYR A 101 5.00 -12.52 8.30
CA TYR A 101 3.93 -13.42 8.69
C TYR A 101 3.42 -14.22 7.49
N TRP A 102 2.68 -15.29 7.77
CA TRP A 102 1.92 -16.02 6.78
C TRP A 102 0.49 -16.26 7.25
N LEU A 103 -0.47 -16.07 6.34
CA LEU A 103 -1.82 -16.59 6.49
C LEU A 103 -1.97 -17.84 5.64
N ALA A 104 -2.51 -18.89 6.25
CA ALA A 104 -2.65 -20.18 5.59
C ALA A 104 -3.98 -20.86 5.88
N LEU A 105 -4.47 -21.62 4.88
CA LEU A 105 -5.49 -22.65 5.06
C LEU A 105 -4.82 -23.90 5.64
N ASP A 106 -5.26 -24.34 6.83
CA ASP A 106 -4.59 -25.41 7.57
C ASP A 106 -5.27 -26.78 7.38
N TYR A 107 -4.71 -27.58 6.47
CA TYR A 107 -5.16 -28.95 6.17
C TYR A 107 -4.44 -30.01 7.00
N ARG A 108 -3.48 -29.67 7.87
CA ARG A 108 -2.67 -30.64 8.62
C ARG A 108 -3.50 -31.64 9.42
N LYS A 109 -4.68 -31.20 9.87
CA LYS A 109 -5.67 -32.03 10.60
C LYS A 109 -7.08 -31.94 9.99
N HIS A 110 -7.20 -31.55 8.73
CA HIS A 110 -8.48 -31.35 8.05
C HIS A 110 -8.50 -32.13 6.73
N THR A 111 -9.56 -32.92 6.52
CA THR A 111 -9.71 -33.77 5.32
C THR A 111 -10.81 -33.29 4.37
N GLY A 112 -11.55 -32.25 4.75
CA GLY A 112 -12.56 -31.61 3.91
C GLY A 112 -11.99 -30.46 3.09
N ASN A 113 -12.87 -29.70 2.45
CA ASN A 113 -12.52 -28.51 1.66
C ASN A 113 -12.65 -27.19 2.46
N GLU A 114 -13.07 -27.23 3.71
CA GLU A 114 -13.28 -26.04 4.56
C GLU A 114 -12.36 -26.08 5.79
N PRO A 115 -11.03 -26.02 5.61
CA PRO A 115 -10.08 -25.93 6.71
C PRO A 115 -10.20 -24.59 7.45
N PRO A 116 -9.68 -24.52 8.69
CA PRO A 116 -9.51 -23.26 9.37
C PRO A 116 -8.41 -22.40 8.72
N VAL A 117 -8.51 -21.09 8.95
CA VAL A 117 -7.44 -20.12 8.62
C VAL A 117 -6.55 -19.93 9.84
N VAL A 118 -5.23 -20.03 9.65
CA VAL A 118 -4.22 -19.82 10.68
C VAL A 118 -3.31 -18.66 10.31
N TYR A 119 -2.89 -17.91 11.33
CA TYR A 119 -1.83 -16.91 11.27
C TYR A 119 -0.54 -17.54 11.80
N ILE A 120 0.56 -17.30 11.10
CA ILE A 120 1.90 -17.79 11.41
C ILE A 120 2.78 -16.57 11.51
N GLU A 121 3.48 -16.45 12.64
CA GLU A 121 4.40 -15.35 12.91
C GLU A 121 5.81 -15.89 12.74
N GLU A 122 6.57 -15.31 11.80
CA GLU A 122 7.95 -15.71 11.59
C GLU A 122 8.83 -15.18 12.74
N ASP A 123 10.03 -15.73 12.89
CA ASP A 123 10.97 -15.42 13.98
C ASP A 123 10.47 -15.71 15.42
N THR A 124 9.40 -16.50 15.57
CA THR A 124 8.91 -16.97 16.88
C THR A 124 8.84 -18.50 16.96
N ASP A 125 9.02 -19.06 18.17
CA ASP A 125 8.76 -20.49 18.45
C ASP A 125 7.26 -20.79 18.64
N GLU A 126 6.38 -19.82 18.32
CA GLU A 126 4.96 -19.96 18.54
C GLU A 126 4.29 -20.84 17.48
N LYS A 127 3.25 -21.56 17.88
CA LYS A 127 2.51 -22.41 16.95
C LYS A 127 1.55 -21.57 16.12
N PRO A 128 1.26 -21.98 14.86
CA PRO A 128 0.23 -21.35 14.05
C PRO A 128 -1.08 -21.15 14.82
N LYS A 129 -1.57 -19.92 14.85
CA LYS A 129 -2.72 -19.50 15.63
C LYS A 129 -3.95 -19.47 14.74
N GLN A 130 -4.94 -20.30 15.03
CA GLN A 130 -6.19 -20.28 14.26
C GLN A 130 -6.93 -18.96 14.44
N VAL A 131 -7.07 -18.18 13.36
CA VAL A 131 -7.78 -16.88 13.34
C VAL A 131 -9.24 -17.01 12.88
N ALA A 132 -9.58 -18.02 12.08
CA ALA A 132 -10.95 -18.32 11.68
C ALA A 132 -11.23 -19.82 11.54
N LYS A 133 -12.51 -20.22 11.56
CA LYS A 133 -12.91 -21.64 11.40
C LYS A 133 -13.05 -22.07 9.96
N THR A 134 -13.30 -21.11 9.06
CA THR A 134 -13.43 -21.30 7.62
C THR A 134 -12.92 -20.02 6.94
N PHE A 135 -12.64 -20.10 5.63
CA PHE A 135 -12.24 -18.93 4.86
C PHE A 135 -13.34 -17.86 4.81
N GLU A 136 -14.62 -18.25 4.63
CA GLU A 136 -15.74 -17.30 4.68
C GLU A 136 -15.84 -16.54 6.01
N LEU A 137 -15.57 -17.20 7.13
CA LEU A 137 -15.57 -16.54 8.45
C LEU A 137 -14.34 -15.65 8.66
N PHE A 138 -13.24 -15.92 7.96
CA PHE A 138 -12.09 -15.03 7.92
C PHE A 138 -12.45 -13.74 7.16
N LEU A 139 -13.04 -13.85 5.96
CA LEU A 139 -13.45 -12.68 5.18
C LEU A 139 -14.42 -11.76 5.95
N LYS A 140 -15.34 -12.32 6.73
CA LYS A 140 -16.28 -11.53 7.57
C LYS A 140 -15.62 -10.78 8.74
N LYS A 141 -14.37 -11.10 9.07
CA LYS A 141 -13.59 -10.43 10.11
C LYS A 141 -12.69 -9.34 9.56
N LEU A 142 -12.50 -9.29 8.25
CA LEU A 142 -11.73 -8.25 7.63
C LEU A 142 -12.53 -6.95 7.70
N GLU A 143 -11.91 -5.97 8.32
CA GLU A 143 -12.41 -4.60 8.44
C GLU A 143 -11.63 -3.75 7.43
N LYS A 144 -12.23 -2.64 6.99
CA LYS A 144 -11.41 -1.61 6.37
C LYS A 144 -10.35 -1.20 7.39
N PRO A 145 -9.15 -0.82 6.94
CA PRO A 145 -8.39 0.16 7.70
C PRO A 145 -9.37 1.19 8.23
N GLU A 146 -9.28 1.47 9.52
CA GLU A 146 -9.70 2.80 9.92
C GLU A 146 -8.96 3.69 8.92
N GLU A 147 -9.69 4.45 8.10
CA GLU A 147 -9.06 5.64 7.53
C GLU A 147 -8.36 6.21 8.74
N ASP A 148 -7.03 6.34 8.68
CA ASP A 148 -6.40 7.19 9.64
C ASP A 148 -7.12 8.54 9.44
N ASP A 149 -8.17 8.74 10.22
CA ASP A 149 -8.43 9.97 10.91
C ASP A 149 -7.16 10.12 11.80
N PHE A 150 -5.91 10.23 11.29
CA PHE A 150 -5.36 11.37 10.56
C PHE A 150 -6.40 12.36 9.93
N ASP A 151 -7.53 12.75 10.56
CA ASP A 151 -7.54 13.61 11.74
C ASP A 151 -6.25 13.40 12.50
N ILE A 152 -5.21 14.06 11.96
CA ILE A 152 -4.46 14.90 12.84
C ILE A 152 -5.65 15.67 13.43
N GLU A 153 -6.10 15.29 14.63
CA GLU A 153 -6.32 16.31 15.62
C GLU A 153 -4.96 17.05 15.59
N TYR A 154 -4.79 17.94 14.58
CA TYR A 154 -4.41 19.28 14.84
C TYR A 154 -5.28 19.53 16.04
N ASP A 155 -4.66 19.59 17.22
CA ASP A 155 -5.28 20.29 18.32
C ASP A 155 -5.83 21.54 17.61
N ASP A 156 -7.13 21.55 17.32
CA ASP A 156 -7.83 22.66 16.66
C ASP A 156 -7.85 23.86 17.64
N ASP A 157 -7.14 23.70 18.76
CA ASP A 157 -6.86 24.60 19.83
C ASP A 157 -5.38 25.06 19.90
N ASP A 158 -4.41 24.61 19.07
CA ASP A 158 -3.00 25.08 19.14
C ASP A 158 -2.14 24.96 17.84
N GLU A 159 -2.65 25.28 16.64
CA GLU A 159 -1.82 25.94 15.61
C GLU A 159 -2.62 27.12 15.08
N ASP A 160 -2.19 28.35 15.37
CA ASP A 160 -2.76 29.55 14.75
C ASP A 160 -2.92 29.30 13.24
N ASP A 161 -4.03 29.74 12.62
CA ASP A 161 -4.18 29.86 11.16
C ASP A 161 -3.05 30.75 10.58
N ILE A 162 -1.82 30.25 10.53
CA ILE A 162 -0.67 30.98 10.02
C ILE A 162 -0.83 31.01 8.52
N ILE A 163 -1.42 32.08 8.03
CA ILE A 163 -1.50 32.37 6.61
C ILE A 163 -0.15 32.91 6.15
N TYR A 164 0.59 32.10 5.42
CA TYR A 164 1.88 32.48 4.86
C TYR A 164 1.71 33.37 3.63
N THR A 165 2.52 34.42 3.54
CA THR A 165 2.71 35.21 2.32
C THR A 165 3.64 34.49 1.34
N LYS A 166 3.62 34.90 0.05
CA LYS A 166 4.54 34.34 -0.95
C LYS A 166 6.00 34.62 -0.58
N GLU A 167 6.26 35.82 -0.04
CA GLU A 167 7.59 36.24 0.39
C GLU A 167 8.11 35.40 1.57
N GLU A 168 7.24 35.04 2.51
CA GLU A 168 7.59 34.14 3.63
C GLU A 168 7.89 32.74 3.13
N PHE A 169 7.07 32.19 2.23
CA PHE A 169 7.31 30.87 1.65
C PHE A 169 8.65 30.83 0.88
N GLU A 170 8.90 31.83 0.03
CA GLU A 170 10.17 31.96 -0.68
C GLU A 170 11.36 32.03 0.27
N GLN A 171 11.22 32.75 1.39
CA GLN A 171 12.27 32.89 2.38
C GLN A 171 12.49 31.60 3.15
N LEU A 172 11.43 30.88 3.54
CA LEU A 172 11.52 29.59 4.24
C LEU A 172 12.26 28.55 3.37
N VAL A 173 11.87 28.40 2.10
CA VAL A 173 12.54 27.51 1.14
C VAL A 173 14.00 27.91 0.92
N LYS A 174 14.28 29.22 0.84
CA LYS A 174 15.64 29.73 0.64
C LYS A 174 16.55 29.52 1.85
N GLU A 175 16.02 29.72 3.06
CA GLU A 175 16.76 29.54 4.29
C GLU A 175 16.87 28.06 4.69
N GLY A 176 16.00 27.20 4.13
CA GLY A 176 15.88 25.80 4.48
C GLY A 176 15.55 25.60 5.95
N LYS A 177 14.71 26.48 6.50
CA LYS A 177 14.30 26.44 7.90
C LYS A 177 12.90 25.86 8.01
N SER A 178 12.79 24.87 8.90
CA SER A 178 11.55 24.23 9.31
C SER A 178 10.78 23.56 8.17
N ASP A 179 11.00 22.27 8.08
CA ASP A 179 10.44 21.37 7.08
C ASP A 179 8.92 21.35 7.19
N ILE A 180 8.42 21.53 8.42
CA ILE A 180 7.01 21.68 8.77
C ILE A 180 6.43 22.98 8.19
N GLU A 181 7.07 24.13 8.42
CA GLU A 181 6.58 25.42 7.89
C GLU A 181 6.60 25.43 6.35
N ILE A 182 7.62 24.82 5.74
CA ILE A 182 7.72 24.67 4.29
C ILE A 182 6.59 23.76 3.77
N ALA A 183 6.31 22.62 4.43
CA ALA A 183 5.20 21.74 4.07
C ALA A 183 3.85 22.45 4.19
N ASN A 184 3.60 23.17 5.29
CA ASN A 184 2.38 23.95 5.48
C ASN A 184 2.19 25.02 4.38
N CYS A 185 3.28 25.63 3.90
CA CYS A 185 3.22 26.53 2.75
C CYS A 185 2.82 25.80 1.46
N PHE A 186 3.38 24.62 1.16
CA PHE A 186 2.99 23.84 -0.02
C PHE A 186 1.50 23.49 0.01
N TYR A 187 1.02 23.01 1.15
CA TYR A 187 -0.39 22.71 1.38
C TYR A 187 -1.29 23.93 1.15
N GLN A 188 -0.95 25.08 1.77
CA GLN A 188 -1.71 26.32 1.61
C GLN A 188 -1.76 26.77 0.14
N PHE A 189 -0.60 26.83 -0.53
CA PHE A 189 -0.54 27.36 -1.90
C PHE A 189 -0.99 26.38 -2.98
N ALA A 190 -1.12 25.09 -2.67
CA ALA A 190 -1.71 24.09 -3.56
C ALA A 190 -3.19 24.40 -3.85
N SER A 191 -3.95 24.78 -2.81
CA SER A 191 -5.38 25.11 -2.88
C SER A 191 -5.69 26.58 -3.24
N MET A 192 -4.69 27.46 -3.20
CA MET A 192 -4.83 28.87 -3.58
C MET A 192 -4.64 29.10 -5.07
N ASP A 193 -5.32 30.11 -5.62
CA ASP A 193 -4.99 30.64 -6.96
C ASP A 193 -3.59 31.30 -6.94
N CYS A 194 -2.63 30.62 -7.56
CA CYS A 194 -1.23 31.03 -7.60
C CYS A 194 -0.61 30.58 -8.93
N ASP A 195 0.49 31.23 -9.30
CA ASP A 195 1.25 30.87 -10.50
C ASP A 195 1.91 29.51 -10.30
N ILE A 196 1.49 28.53 -11.10
CA ILE A 196 2.00 27.16 -11.04
C ILE A 196 3.50 27.09 -11.34
N SER A 197 4.05 27.99 -12.16
CA SER A 197 5.49 28.04 -12.44
C SER A 197 6.27 28.39 -11.18
N TRP A 198 5.80 29.41 -10.45
CA TRP A 198 6.36 29.80 -9.17
C TRP A 198 6.28 28.67 -8.13
N PHE A 199 5.14 27.98 -8.06
CA PHE A 199 4.94 26.86 -7.14
C PHE A 199 5.92 25.71 -7.42
N VAL A 200 6.07 25.31 -8.69
CA VAL A 200 6.98 24.24 -9.11
C VAL A 200 8.45 24.64 -8.92
N GLU A 201 8.82 25.91 -9.14
CA GLU A 201 10.18 26.39 -8.86
C GLU A 201 10.54 26.28 -7.39
N LEU A 202 9.61 26.54 -6.47
CA LEU A 202 9.82 26.38 -5.04
C LEU A 202 9.96 24.89 -4.67
N ALA A 203 9.14 24.02 -5.25
CA ALA A 203 9.26 22.57 -5.09
C ALA A 203 10.66 22.06 -5.49
N ILE A 204 11.17 22.48 -6.65
CA ILE A 204 12.52 22.11 -7.11
C ILE A 204 13.58 22.59 -6.13
N LYS A 205 13.48 23.83 -5.64
CA LYS A 205 14.44 24.39 -4.68
C LYS A 205 14.42 23.62 -3.35
N ALA A 206 13.23 23.30 -2.83
CA ALA A 206 13.06 22.55 -1.61
C ALA A 206 13.62 21.11 -1.73
N MET A 207 13.30 20.41 -2.82
CA MET A 207 13.84 19.06 -3.11
C MET A 207 15.38 19.05 -3.15
N LYS A 208 15.99 20.07 -3.77
CA LYS A 208 17.45 20.20 -3.87
C LYS A 208 18.13 20.59 -2.56
N ALA A 209 17.41 21.23 -1.65
CA ALA A 209 17.93 21.64 -0.35
C ALA A 209 18.12 20.45 0.62
N LYS A 210 17.61 19.25 0.27
CA LYS A 210 17.74 18.00 1.06
C LYS A 210 17.28 18.16 2.51
N ILE A 211 16.09 18.73 2.65
CA ILE A 211 15.44 19.07 3.90
C ILE A 211 14.51 17.91 4.28
N ALA A 212 14.83 17.15 5.35
CA ALA A 212 14.20 15.90 5.83
C ALA A 212 13.79 14.83 4.80
N ASP A 213 13.47 13.64 5.31
CA ASP A 213 13.01 12.52 4.47
C ASP A 213 11.52 12.68 4.10
N ASP A 214 10.72 13.39 4.90
CA ASP A 214 9.25 13.44 4.75
C ASP A 214 8.76 14.60 3.85
N LEU A 215 9.53 15.69 3.74
CA LEU A 215 9.15 16.85 2.93
C LEU A 215 8.92 16.51 1.43
N PRO A 216 9.74 15.66 0.79
CA PRO A 216 9.49 15.21 -0.58
C PRO A 216 8.11 14.60 -0.79
N TYR A 217 7.62 13.79 0.16
CA TYR A 217 6.27 13.21 0.08
C TYR A 217 5.21 14.31 -0.02
N ARG A 218 5.27 15.30 0.88
CA ARG A 218 4.33 16.43 0.92
C ARG A 218 4.37 17.27 -0.37
N ILE A 219 5.57 17.58 -0.85
CA ILE A 219 5.74 18.29 -2.13
C ILE A 219 5.08 17.53 -3.28
N GLY A 220 5.23 16.20 -3.31
CA GLY A 220 4.67 15.34 -4.35
C GLY A 220 3.14 15.36 -4.34
N GLU A 221 2.54 15.15 -3.16
CA GLU A 221 1.10 15.18 -2.94
C GLU A 221 0.48 16.53 -3.33
N ASP A 222 1.01 17.63 -2.76
CA ASP A 222 0.50 18.98 -2.98
C ASP A 222 0.66 19.45 -4.43
N LEU A 223 1.73 19.02 -5.11
CA LEU A 223 1.89 19.26 -6.53
C LEU A 223 0.82 18.56 -7.37
N LEU A 224 0.51 17.30 -7.08
CA LEU A 224 -0.53 16.58 -7.81
C LEU A 224 -1.90 17.23 -7.60
N THR A 225 -2.20 17.67 -6.37
CA THR A 225 -3.39 18.47 -6.06
C THR A 225 -3.41 19.74 -6.92
N LYS A 226 -2.32 20.51 -6.93
CA LYS A 226 -2.22 21.75 -7.73
C LYS A 226 -2.41 21.50 -9.23
N LEU A 227 -1.85 20.41 -9.75
CA LEU A 227 -1.98 20.01 -11.16
C LEU A 227 -3.42 19.61 -11.51
N ASN A 228 -4.13 18.94 -10.60
CA ASN A 228 -5.54 18.58 -10.81
C ASN A 228 -6.46 19.80 -10.84
N GLU A 229 -6.09 20.88 -10.15
CA GLU A 229 -6.84 22.15 -10.15
C GLU A 229 -6.43 23.13 -11.26
N THR A 230 -5.28 22.89 -11.91
CA THR A 230 -4.74 23.77 -12.96
C THR A 230 -4.97 23.16 -14.34
N SER A 231 -5.42 23.96 -15.31
CA SER A 231 -5.58 23.48 -16.69
C SER A 231 -4.24 23.02 -17.29
N GLU A 232 -4.23 21.84 -17.92
CA GLU A 232 -3.03 21.24 -18.54
C GLU A 232 -2.30 22.19 -19.52
N LYS A 233 -3.02 23.08 -20.19
CA LYS A 233 -2.44 24.07 -21.12
C LYS A 233 -1.52 25.10 -20.44
N ASP A 234 -1.71 25.30 -19.13
CA ASP A 234 -1.00 26.28 -18.31
C ASP A 234 0.15 25.63 -17.52
N TRP A 235 0.33 24.31 -17.65
CA TRP A 235 1.37 23.58 -16.94
C TRP A 235 2.79 23.94 -17.43
N PRO A 236 3.74 24.19 -16.51
CA PRO A 236 5.12 24.51 -16.86
C PRO A 236 5.89 23.20 -17.14
N ILE A 237 5.66 22.61 -18.32
CA ILE A 237 6.13 21.26 -18.69
C ILE A 237 7.63 21.06 -18.44
N GLU A 238 8.48 22.03 -18.78
CA GLU A 238 9.93 21.93 -18.58
C GLU A 238 10.32 21.87 -17.10
N LEU A 239 9.67 22.67 -16.25
CA LEU A 239 9.88 22.67 -14.80
C LEU A 239 9.34 21.39 -14.17
N LEU A 240 8.17 20.91 -14.62
CA LEU A 240 7.60 19.64 -14.16
C LEU A 240 8.50 18.46 -14.55
N ASP A 241 9.10 18.48 -15.74
CA ASP A 241 10.06 17.45 -16.15
C ASP A 241 11.29 17.44 -15.26
N GLU A 242 11.83 18.62 -14.92
CA GLU A 242 12.95 18.78 -13.99
C GLU A 242 12.60 18.25 -12.60
N LEU A 243 11.49 18.70 -12.02
CA LEU A 243 11.04 18.26 -10.69
C LEU A 243 10.81 16.75 -10.65
N ALA A 244 10.20 16.18 -11.70
CA ALA A 244 10.03 14.74 -11.80
C ALA A 244 11.36 13.98 -11.78
N ASN A 245 12.44 14.54 -12.36
CA ASN A 245 13.76 13.91 -12.29
C ASN A 245 14.35 13.98 -10.87
N GLU A 246 14.10 15.05 -10.11
CA GLU A 246 14.50 15.14 -8.70
C GLU A 246 13.79 14.06 -7.87
N PHE A 247 12.49 13.85 -8.08
CA PHE A 247 11.73 12.74 -7.46
C PHE A 247 12.27 11.35 -7.83
N LEU A 248 12.53 11.12 -9.11
CA LEU A 248 13.05 9.83 -9.60
C LEU A 248 14.46 9.52 -9.08
N GLY A 249 15.26 10.56 -8.84
CA GLY A 249 16.62 10.46 -8.30
C GLY A 249 16.70 10.55 -6.78
N PHE A 250 15.56 10.64 -6.09
CA PHE A 250 15.53 10.83 -4.65
C PHE A 250 16.07 9.61 -3.89
N VAL A 251 16.87 9.89 -2.87
CA VAL A 251 17.31 8.92 -1.88
C VAL A 251 17.19 9.56 -0.50
N ASP A 252 16.76 8.78 0.48
CA ASP A 252 16.59 9.22 1.86
C ASP A 252 17.96 9.49 2.55
N ARG A 253 17.92 9.91 3.83
CA ARG A 253 19.13 10.14 4.63
C ARG A 253 20.02 8.91 4.82
N TYR A 254 19.49 7.71 4.59
CA TYR A 254 20.19 6.44 4.65
C TYR A 254 20.68 5.97 3.28
N ASN A 255 20.47 6.77 2.23
CA ASN A 255 20.82 6.48 0.85
C ASN A 255 20.06 5.28 0.26
N PHE A 256 18.84 5.04 0.74
CA PHE A 256 17.88 4.13 0.13
C PHE A 256 16.95 4.89 -0.82
N ALA A 257 16.58 4.22 -1.90
CA ALA A 257 15.58 4.73 -2.82
C ALA A 257 14.21 4.60 -2.18
N ASP A 258 13.50 5.72 -2.05
CA ASP A 258 12.15 5.74 -1.51
C ASP A 258 11.14 5.49 -2.65
N GLY A 259 10.45 4.36 -2.57
CA GLY A 259 9.50 3.92 -3.60
C GLY A 259 8.30 4.86 -3.77
N GLU A 260 7.85 5.48 -2.68
CA GLU A 260 6.71 6.42 -2.68
C GLU A 260 7.11 7.75 -3.30
N VAL A 261 8.26 8.30 -2.89
CA VAL A 261 8.77 9.55 -3.47
C VAL A 261 9.06 9.38 -4.97
N ILE A 262 9.60 8.22 -5.38
CA ILE A 262 9.82 7.88 -6.79
C ILE A 262 8.50 7.75 -7.57
N LYS A 263 7.41 7.32 -6.93
CA LYS A 263 6.07 7.18 -7.56
C LYS A 263 5.58 8.54 -8.09
N TYR A 264 5.72 9.62 -7.31
CA TYR A 264 5.35 10.97 -7.76
C TYR A 264 6.11 11.38 -9.02
N GLY A 265 7.42 11.12 -9.09
CA GLY A 265 8.22 11.40 -10.29
C GLY A 265 7.70 10.65 -11.52
N LYS A 266 7.38 9.36 -11.39
CA LYS A 266 6.79 8.55 -12.47
C LYS A 266 5.42 9.09 -12.90
N GLU A 267 4.61 9.53 -11.97
CA GLU A 267 3.27 10.06 -12.23
C GLU A 267 3.32 11.40 -12.97
N ILE A 268 4.17 12.33 -12.54
CA ILE A 268 4.39 13.61 -13.22
C ILE A 268 4.86 13.35 -14.67
N LYS A 269 5.84 12.47 -14.87
CA LYS A 269 6.29 12.06 -16.22
C LYS A 269 5.19 11.46 -17.08
N ARG A 270 4.17 10.83 -16.49
CA ARG A 270 3.02 10.29 -17.22
C ARG A 270 2.05 11.39 -17.62
N LYS A 271 1.81 12.35 -16.72
CA LYS A 271 0.88 13.47 -16.92
C LYS A 271 1.38 14.47 -17.98
N ILE A 272 2.69 14.71 -18.07
CA ILE A 272 3.27 15.71 -19.00
C ILE A 272 3.59 15.19 -20.42
N LYS A 273 3.26 13.92 -20.72
CA LYS A 273 3.49 13.29 -22.04
C LYS A 273 2.33 13.53 -23.00
#